data_AF-A0A8R7R0F3-F1
#
_entry.id   AF-A0A8R7R0F3-F1
#
_cell.length_a   1.000
_cell.length_b   1.000
_cell.length_c   1.000
_cell.angle_alpha   90.00
_cell.angle_beta   90.00
_cell.angle_gamma   90.00
#
_symmetry.space_group_name_H-M   'P 1'
#
loop_
_entity.id
_entity.type
_entity.pdbx_description
1 polymer ?
#
loop_
_entity_poly.entity_id
_entity_poly.type
_entity_poly.pdbx_seq_one_letter_code
_entity_poly.pdbx_strand_id
1 'polypeptide(L)'
;FLPGCEGCRHDEKSALLDILDQFDYYDSLDWSSRDCCEWDAVTCSSRTGRVTGLDLSILESIGSGSGLLNATTFLPLQELRNLSLNYLYIQGCYPGAGNSVK
;
A
#
# COMPACT_ATOMS: atom_id res chain seq x y z
N PHE A 1 -16.38 12.80 23.25
CA PHE A 1 -15.24 12.05 22.70
C PHE A 1 -15.65 11.56 21.31
N LEU A 2 -15.35 12.32 20.27
CA LEU A 2 -15.45 11.84 18.89
C LEU A 2 -14.01 11.76 18.39
N PRO A 3 -13.46 10.53 18.20
CA PRO A 3 -12.13 10.36 17.63
C PRO A 3 -12.17 10.84 16.18
N GLY A 4 -11.16 11.63 15.79
CA GLY A 4 -11.14 12.46 14.59
C GLY A 4 -11.53 11.73 13.31
N CYS A 5 -12.45 12.35 12.57
CA CYS A 5 -12.65 12.10 11.16
C CYS A 5 -11.52 12.73 10.35
N GLU A 6 -11.34 12.20 9.13
CA GLU A 6 -10.59 12.73 7.99
C GLU A 6 -9.13 12.29 7.92
N GLY A 7 -8.88 11.22 7.17
CA GLY A 7 -7.53 10.84 6.77
C GLY A 7 -7.13 9.41 7.11
N CYS A 8 -6.73 8.70 6.07
CA CYS A 8 -5.62 7.76 6.19
C CYS A 8 -4.44 8.42 6.90
N ARG A 9 -3.77 7.70 7.80
CA ARG A 9 -2.55 8.19 8.44
C ARG A 9 -1.55 8.64 7.37
N HIS A 10 -0.90 9.78 7.58
CA HIS A 10 0.01 10.34 6.59
C HIS A 10 1.13 9.37 6.17
N ASP A 11 1.66 8.61 7.12
CA ASP A 11 2.70 7.61 6.86
C ASP A 11 2.16 6.32 6.23
N GLU A 12 0.92 5.92 6.53
CA GLU A 12 0.24 4.83 5.81
C GLU A 12 -0.03 5.23 4.37
N LYS A 13 -0.49 6.47 4.15
CA LYS A 13 -0.68 7.04 2.82
C LYS A 13 0.62 7.12 2.03
N SER A 14 1.69 7.62 2.64
CA SER A 14 3.02 7.67 2.00
C SER A 14 3.51 6.29 1.61
N ALA A 15 3.40 5.31 2.52
CA ALA A 15 3.76 3.93 2.24
C ALA A 15 2.98 3.33 1.07
N LEU A 16 1.67 3.59 1.02
CA LEU A 16 0.84 3.10 -0.08
C LEU A 16 1.22 3.74 -1.42
N LEU A 17 1.50 5.05 -1.44
CA LEU A 17 1.98 5.72 -2.66
C LEU A 17 3.33 5.19 -3.12
N ASP A 18 4.27 4.94 -2.19
CA ASP A 18 5.56 4.32 -2.49
C ASP A 18 5.42 2.89 -3.04
N ILE A 19 4.40 2.15 -2.60
CA ILE A 19 4.06 0.83 -3.16
C ILE A 19 3.55 0.99 -4.59
N LEU A 20 2.67 1.95 -4.86
CA LEU A 20 2.11 2.19 -6.19
C LEU A 20 3.17 2.66 -7.20
N ASP A 21 4.10 3.50 -6.77
CA ASP A 21 5.23 3.96 -7.57
C ASP A 21 6.12 2.80 -8.04
N GLN A 22 6.34 1.78 -7.20
CA GLN A 22 7.10 0.57 -7.56
C GLN A 22 6.46 -0.24 -8.69
N PHE A 23 5.16 -0.07 -8.91
CA PHE A 23 4.40 -0.74 -9.98
C PHE A 23 4.09 0.19 -11.16
N ASP A 24 4.67 1.41 -11.18
CA ASP A 24 4.43 2.46 -12.19
C ASP A 24 2.93 2.76 -12.38
N TYR A 25 2.19 2.73 -11.26
CA TYR A 25 0.74 2.85 -11.28
C TYR A 25 0.32 4.32 -11.13
N TYR A 26 0.08 4.99 -12.26
CA TYR A 26 -0.29 6.40 -12.26
C TYR A 26 -1.70 6.71 -12.81
N ASP A 27 -2.32 5.81 -13.59
CA ASP A 27 -3.43 6.21 -14.47
C ASP A 27 -4.78 5.50 -14.30
N SER A 28 -4.95 4.50 -13.42
CA SER A 28 -6.15 3.64 -13.47
C SER A 28 -7.05 3.56 -12.24
N LEU A 29 -6.65 4.08 -11.09
CA LEU A 29 -7.51 4.10 -9.89
C LEU A 29 -7.47 5.49 -9.31
N ASP A 30 -8.58 5.88 -8.68
CA ASP A 30 -8.74 7.20 -8.09
C ASP A 30 -7.99 7.30 -6.74
N TRP A 31 -6.66 7.22 -6.82
CA TRP A 31 -5.75 7.45 -5.69
C TRP A 31 -5.65 8.93 -5.30
N SER A 32 -6.47 9.79 -5.93
CA SER A 32 -6.47 11.24 -5.69
C SER A 32 -7.18 11.62 -4.38
N SER A 33 -7.99 10.72 -3.80
CA SER A 33 -8.66 10.99 -2.53
C SER A 33 -7.64 11.31 -1.42
N ARG A 34 -8.02 12.26 -0.57
CA ARG A 34 -7.26 12.55 0.64
C ARG A 34 -7.27 11.36 1.59
N ASP A 35 -8.33 10.58 1.59
CA ASP A 35 -8.53 9.44 2.47
C ASP A 35 -8.22 8.14 1.75
N CYS A 36 -7.08 7.51 2.08
CA CYS A 36 -6.70 6.22 1.51
C CYS A 36 -7.71 5.11 1.79
N CYS A 37 -8.58 5.27 2.79
CA CYS A 37 -9.65 4.34 3.08
C CYS A 37 -10.79 4.35 2.05
N GLU A 38 -10.82 5.35 1.17
CA GLU A 38 -11.74 5.42 0.03
C GLU A 38 -11.16 4.76 -1.22
N TRP A 39 -9.90 4.32 -1.19
CA TRP A 39 -9.27 3.67 -2.32
C TRP A 39 -9.81 2.24 -2.47
N ASP A 40 -10.19 1.85 -3.69
CA ASP A 40 -10.79 0.54 -3.97
C ASP A 40 -9.92 -0.66 -3.55
N ALA A 41 -8.60 -0.47 -3.51
CA ALA A 41 -7.62 -1.47 -3.09
C ALA A 41 -7.35 -1.49 -1.57
N VAL A 42 -7.90 -0.55 -0.80
CA VAL A 42 -7.57 -0.37 0.62
C VAL A 42 -8.78 -0.66 1.50
N THR A 43 -8.56 -1.47 2.53
CA THR A 43 -9.55 -1.71 3.57
C THR A 43 -9.05 -1.11 4.88
N CYS A 44 -9.80 -0.17 5.44
CA CYS A 44 -9.51 0.40 6.75
C CYS A 44 -10.39 -0.18 7.87
N SER A 45 -9.87 -0.19 9.08
CA SER A 45 -10.63 -0.50 10.29
C SER A 45 -11.57 0.65 10.65
N SER A 46 -12.86 0.36 10.76
CA SER A 46 -13.87 1.33 11.23
C SER A 46 -13.68 1.78 12.69
N ARG A 47 -12.82 1.09 13.46
CA ARG A 47 -12.54 1.41 14.87
C ARG A 47 -11.33 2.32 15.05
N THR A 48 -10.31 2.15 14.21
CA THR A 48 -8.99 2.78 14.37
C THR A 48 -8.66 3.74 13.22
N GLY A 49 -9.40 3.67 12.11
CA GLY A 49 -9.11 4.45 10.90
C GLY A 49 -7.82 4.03 10.18
N ARG A 50 -7.26 2.87 10.55
CA ARG A 50 -5.98 2.37 10.04
C ARG A 50 -6.17 1.37 8.92
N VAL A 51 -5.19 1.31 8.02
CA VAL A 51 -5.17 0.32 6.94
C VAL A 51 -5.00 -1.08 7.52
N THR A 52 -5.96 -1.94 7.21
CA THR A 52 -6.01 -3.35 7.62
C THR A 52 -5.95 -4.33 6.45
N GLY A 53 -6.32 -3.88 5.27
CA GLY A 53 -6.27 -4.67 4.04
C GLY A 53 -5.70 -3.84 2.90
N LEU A 54 -4.86 -4.48 2.08
CA LEU A 54 -4.36 -3.94 0.82
C LEU A 54 -4.47 -5.05 -0.23
N ASP A 55 -5.23 -4.79 -1.29
CA ASP A 55 -5.39 -5.70 -2.41
C ASP A 55 -4.87 -5.06 -3.70
N LEU A 56 -3.63 -5.40 -4.04
CA LEU A 56 -2.99 -4.95 -5.27
C LEU A 56 -3.32 -5.86 -6.47
N SER A 57 -4.06 -6.95 -6.26
CA SER A 57 -4.44 -7.83 -7.37
C SER A 57 -5.39 -7.16 -8.37
N ILE A 58 -6.11 -6.12 -7.94
CA ILE A 58 -6.94 -5.30 -8.83
C ILE A 58 -6.12 -4.53 -9.89
N LEU A 59 -4.80 -4.47 -9.73
CA LEU A 59 -3.87 -3.82 -10.65
C LEU A 59 -3.40 -4.77 -11.78
N GLU A 60 -3.91 -6.02 -11.81
CA GLU A 60 -3.59 -7.10 -12.76
C GLU A 60 -3.60 -6.67 -14.23
N SER A 61 -4.46 -5.73 -14.62
CA SER A 61 -4.63 -5.34 -16.03
C SER A 61 -3.52 -4.42 -16.56
N ILE A 62 -2.61 -3.90 -15.72
CA ILE A 62 -1.90 -2.64 -16.04
C ILE A 62 -0.42 -2.64 -15.60
N GLY A 63 -0.05 -3.46 -14.61
CA GLY A 63 1.32 -3.55 -14.12
C GLY A 63 2.20 -4.43 -15.01
N SER A 64 3.13 -3.82 -15.76
CA SER A 64 4.32 -4.52 -16.26
C SER A 64 5.31 -4.70 -15.11
N GLY A 65 4.94 -5.52 -14.12
CA GLY A 65 5.72 -5.74 -12.90
C GLY A 65 7.04 -6.47 -13.20
N SER A 66 8.08 -5.73 -13.62
CA SER A 66 9.46 -6.22 -13.64
C SER A 66 10.21 -5.87 -12.34
N GLY A 67 9.54 -5.27 -11.36
CA GLY A 67 10.15 -4.68 -10.18
C GLY A 67 10.20 -5.62 -8.98
N LEU A 68 11.38 -5.76 -8.40
CA LEU A 68 11.55 -6.28 -7.05
C LEU A 68 10.67 -5.48 -6.06
N LEU A 69 9.94 -6.16 -5.18
CA LEU A 69 9.12 -5.50 -4.16
C LEU A 69 9.99 -5.14 -2.95
N ASN A 70 9.98 -3.86 -2.56
CA ASN A 70 10.56 -3.44 -1.30
C ASN A 70 9.61 -3.77 -0.13
N ALA A 71 9.96 -4.81 0.62
CA ALA A 71 9.15 -5.24 1.77
C ALA A 71 9.17 -4.24 2.95
N THR A 72 10.14 -3.32 3.01
CA THR A 72 10.21 -2.33 4.10
C THR A 72 9.16 -1.23 3.96
N THR A 73 8.58 -1.05 2.77
CA THR A 73 7.51 -0.08 2.53
C THR A 73 6.22 -0.45 3.27
N PHE A 74 6.02 -1.71 3.67
CA PHE A 74 4.84 -2.12 4.45
C PHE A 74 4.95 -1.83 5.96
N LEU A 75 6.13 -1.45 6.46
CA LEU A 75 6.37 -1.22 7.90
C LEU A 75 5.43 -0.18 8.55
N PRO A 76 5.03 0.93 7.87
CA PRO A 76 4.12 1.92 8.45
C PRO A 76 2.68 1.41 8.64
N LEU A 77 2.30 0.34 7.93
CA LEU A 77 0.97 -0.28 7.95
C LEU A 77 0.83 -1.24 9.15
N GLN A 78 0.87 -0.70 10.36
CA GLN A 78 0.95 -1.49 11.60
C GLN A 78 -0.24 -2.42 11.86
N GLU A 79 -1.41 -2.12 11.30
CA GLU A 79 -2.61 -2.94 11.46
C GLU A 79 -2.93 -3.77 10.21
N LEU A 80 -2.01 -3.83 9.23
CA LEU A 80 -2.19 -4.62 8.03
C LEU A 80 -2.29 -6.11 8.39
N ARG A 81 -3.41 -6.71 7.98
CA ARG A 81 -3.72 -8.13 8.20
C ARG A 81 -3.93 -8.87 6.90
N ASN A 82 -4.47 -8.18 5.90
CA ASN A 82 -4.76 -8.76 4.60
C ASN A 82 -3.89 -8.07 3.55
N LEU A 83 -3.03 -8.85 2.88
CA LEU A 83 -2.20 -8.35 1.79
C LEU A 83 -2.34 -9.31 0.62
N SER A 84 -2.89 -8.81 -0.48
CA SER A 84 -3.01 -9.54 -1.74
C SER A 84 -2.08 -8.90 -2.78
N LEU A 85 -1.12 -9.70 -3.24
CA LEU A 85 -0.13 -9.35 -4.25
C LEU A 85 -0.30 -10.21 -5.52
N ASN A 86 -1.47 -10.82 -5.68
CA ASN A 86 -1.71 -11.75 -6.78
C ASN A 86 -1.58 -11.04 -8.12
N TYR A 87 -1.10 -11.77 -9.13
CA TYR A 87 -1.00 -11.30 -10.51
C TYR A 87 -0.07 -10.08 -10.75
N LEU A 88 0.77 -9.69 -9.78
CA LEU A 88 1.72 -8.58 -9.93
C LEU A 88 3.08 -8.97 -10.55
N TYR A 89 3.23 -10.19 -11.08
CA TYR A 89 4.47 -10.71 -11.69
C TYR A 89 5.76 -10.50 -10.86
N ILE A 90 5.62 -10.45 -9.52
CA ILE A 90 6.73 -10.17 -8.60
C ILE A 90 7.82 -11.25 -8.74
N GLN A 91 9.00 -10.85 -9.22
CA GLN A 91 10.15 -11.77 -9.38
C GLN A 91 10.85 -12.07 -8.05
N GLY A 92 10.66 -11.22 -7.03
CA GLY A 92 11.21 -11.43 -5.69
C GLY A 92 11.00 -10.23 -4.77
N CYS A 93 11.37 -10.40 -3.51
CA CYS A 93 11.37 -9.35 -2.49
C CYS A 93 12.81 -9.01 -2.09
N TYR A 94 13.07 -7.74 -1.80
CA TYR A 94 14.32 -7.31 -1.17
C TYR A 94 14.02 -6.44 0.05
N PRO A 95 14.85 -6.51 1.10
CA PRO A 95 14.81 -5.54 2.17
C PRO A 95 15.37 -4.21 1.62
N GLY A 96 14.50 -3.26 1.28
CA GLY A 96 14.94 -1.94 0.83
C GLY A 96 15.66 -1.21 1.95
N ALA A 97 16.85 -0.72 1.62
CA ALA A 97 17.75 0.10 2.43
C ALA A 97 17.67 -0.17 3.95
N GLY A 98 17.63 -1.44 4.35
CA GLY A 98 18.04 -1.84 5.68
C GLY A 98 19.55 -1.90 5.66
N ASN A 99 20.21 -0.91 6.28
CA ASN A 99 21.64 -0.88 6.50
C ASN A 99 22.18 -2.31 6.69
N SER A 100 23.12 -2.70 5.84
CA SER A 100 23.98 -3.86 6.08
C SER A 100 24.64 -3.66 7.43
N VAL A 101 24.10 -4.29 8.48
CA VAL A 101 24.80 -4.44 9.74
C VAL A 101 25.94 -5.41 9.45
N LYS A 102 27.11 -4.84 9.14
CA LYS A 102 28.38 -5.55 9.11
C LYS A 102 28.99 -5.51 10.51
#